data_AF-A0A0L0FSM5-F1
#
_entry.id   AF-A0A0L0FSM5-F1
#
_cell.length_a   1.000
_cell.length_b   1.000
_cell.length_c   1.000
_cell.angle_alpha   90.00
_cell.angle_beta   90.00
_cell.angle_gamma   90.00
#
_symmetry.space_group_name_H-M   'P 1'
#
loop_
_entity.id
_entity.type
_entity.pdbx_description
1 polymer ?
#
loop_
_entity_poly.entity_id
_entity_poly.type
_entity_poly.pdbx_seq_one_letter_code
_entity_poly.pdbx_strand_id
1 'polypeptide(L)'
;MTNETKGKEKATTPDENSTRSDGEKGDTDDTESNKGFECNICLENATDPVVSYCGHLFCWPCINTWLEINSKNLCPVCKASIGKDKVVPLYGRNNPGKVDPSTFHRL
;
A
#
# COMPACT_ATOMS: atom_id res chain seq x y z
N MET A 1 3.80 21.05 65.25
CA MET A 1 4.65 19.85 65.35
C MET A 1 4.61 19.16 64.00
N THR A 2 5.45 19.62 63.07
CA THR A 2 6.76 19.02 62.71
C THR A 2 6.61 17.86 61.76
N ASN A 3 6.91 18.21 60.51
CA ASN A 3 7.13 17.42 59.31
C ASN A 3 8.15 16.29 59.59
N GLU A 4 7.89 15.10 59.05
CA GLU A 4 8.87 14.00 59.03
C GLU A 4 9.51 13.87 57.64
N THR A 5 10.83 13.99 57.64
CA THR A 5 11.76 13.86 56.53
C THR A 5 12.34 12.43 56.43
N LYS A 6 12.48 11.89 55.22
CA LYS A 6 13.55 10.94 54.80
C LYS A 6 13.38 10.64 53.29
N GLY A 7 14.30 10.80 52.35
CA GLY A 7 15.77 10.93 52.37
C GLY A 7 16.43 9.61 51.95
N LYS A 8 16.89 9.48 50.68
CA LYS A 8 18.27 9.07 50.31
C LYS A 8 18.52 8.90 48.81
N GLU A 9 19.70 9.37 48.40
CA GLU A 9 20.27 9.37 47.05
C GLU A 9 20.89 8.02 46.66
N LYS A 10 21.15 7.82 45.35
CA LYS A 10 22.46 7.31 44.89
C LYS A 10 22.73 7.62 43.41
N ALA A 11 23.89 8.23 43.18
CA ALA A 11 24.51 8.51 41.90
C ALA A 11 25.12 7.27 41.23
N THR A 12 25.16 7.28 39.89
CA THR A 12 26.25 6.63 39.12
C THR A 12 26.36 7.28 37.74
N THR A 13 27.53 7.85 37.43
CA THR A 13 28.01 8.18 36.09
C THR A 13 28.54 6.92 35.39
N PRO A 14 28.70 6.93 34.06
CA PRO A 14 30.07 7.03 33.53
C PRO A 14 30.22 7.84 32.22
N ASP A 15 31.33 8.60 32.16
CA ASP A 15 32.15 9.02 31.00
C ASP A 15 32.61 7.79 30.16
N GLU A 16 33.05 7.79 28.89
CA GLU A 16 33.48 8.81 27.92
C GLU A 16 33.64 8.14 26.52
N ASN A 17 33.33 8.89 25.45
CA ASN A 17 34.08 9.12 24.19
C ASN A 17 34.40 8.05 23.09
N SER A 18 34.38 8.59 21.85
CA SER A 18 34.95 8.18 20.54
C SER A 18 34.09 7.23 19.70
N THR A 19 33.74 7.53 18.44
CA THR A 19 34.64 7.90 17.32
C THR A 19 33.80 8.44 16.15
N ARG A 20 34.39 9.36 15.38
CA ARG A 20 33.84 9.89 14.12
C ARG A 20 33.77 8.80 13.05
N SER A 21 32.72 8.79 12.25
CA SER A 21 32.73 8.22 10.90
C SER A 21 31.76 9.00 10.04
N ASP A 22 32.36 9.81 9.16
CA ASP A 22 31.71 10.46 8.04
C ASP A 22 30.90 9.44 7.23
N GLY A 23 29.64 9.79 7.00
CA GLY A 23 28.71 9.07 6.17
C GLY A 23 27.67 10.05 5.66
N GLU A 24 28.08 10.93 4.74
CA GLU A 24 27.14 11.55 3.82
C GLU A 24 26.44 10.43 3.04
N LYS A 25 25.26 10.02 3.51
CA LYS A 25 24.31 9.30 2.67
C LYS A 25 23.30 10.33 2.21
N GLY A 26 23.53 10.79 0.99
CA GLY A 26 22.74 11.81 0.33
C GLY A 26 21.25 11.55 0.47
N ASP A 27 20.57 12.60 0.90
CA ASP A 27 19.19 12.87 0.57
C ASP A 27 19.08 12.97 -0.95
N THR A 28 18.44 11.96 -1.55
CA THR A 28 17.65 12.15 -2.77
C THR A 28 16.34 11.42 -2.53
N ASP A 29 15.43 12.16 -1.93
CA ASP A 29 14.01 12.17 -2.26
C ASP A 29 13.79 11.87 -3.75
N ASP A 30 13.28 10.68 -4.02
CA ASP A 30 12.09 10.50 -4.85
C ASP A 30 11.50 9.17 -4.36
N THR A 31 10.94 9.21 -3.15
CA THR A 31 9.89 8.24 -2.82
C THR A 31 8.77 8.59 -3.79
N GLU A 32 8.81 8.01 -4.99
CA GLU A 32 7.75 8.11 -5.97
C GLU A 32 6.53 7.49 -5.30
N SER A 33 5.85 8.34 -4.55
CA SER A 33 4.75 8.02 -3.66
C SER A 33 3.85 7.12 -4.47
N ASN A 34 3.70 5.86 -4.06
CA ASN A 34 3.03 4.79 -4.78
C ASN A 34 1.78 5.31 -5.51
N LYS A 35 1.96 5.82 -6.73
CA LYS A 35 0.92 6.52 -7.51
C LYS A 35 0.05 5.52 -8.26
N GLY A 36 0.28 4.24 -8.02
CA GLY A 36 -0.46 3.13 -8.58
C GLY A 36 -1.57 2.67 -7.64
N PHE A 37 -2.50 1.92 -8.21
CA PHE A 37 -3.49 1.20 -7.42
C PHE A 37 -2.83 -0.04 -6.78
N GLU A 38 -3.17 -0.37 -5.53
CA GLU A 38 -2.63 -1.56 -4.82
C GLU A 38 -3.65 -2.72 -4.84
N CYS A 39 -3.23 -3.91 -5.25
CA CYS A 39 -4.09 -5.08 -5.35
C CYS A 39 -4.25 -5.81 -4.01
N ASN A 40 -5.49 -6.01 -3.55
CA ASN A 40 -5.81 -6.74 -2.30
C ASN A 40 -5.61 -8.28 -2.36
N ILE A 41 -4.87 -8.80 -3.34
CA ILE A 41 -4.58 -10.24 -3.51
C ILE A 41 -3.07 -10.45 -3.56
N CYS A 42 -2.36 -9.81 -4.51
CA CYS A 42 -0.90 -9.92 -4.60
C CYS A 42 -0.14 -8.88 -3.76
N LEU A 43 -0.82 -7.84 -3.24
CA LEU A 43 -0.24 -6.77 -2.43
C LEU A 43 0.83 -5.94 -3.17
N GLU A 44 0.76 -5.94 -4.51
CA GLU A 44 1.63 -5.18 -5.40
C GLU A 44 0.80 -4.15 -6.20
N ASN A 45 1.48 -3.35 -7.02
CA ASN A 45 0.81 -2.47 -7.97
C ASN A 45 -0.08 -3.26 -8.93
N ALA A 46 -1.35 -2.87 -8.98
CA ALA A 46 -2.37 -3.58 -9.71
C ALA A 46 -2.17 -3.46 -11.22
N THR A 47 -1.86 -4.59 -11.85
CA THR A 47 -1.85 -4.71 -13.31
C THR A 47 -3.28 -4.90 -13.79
N ASP A 48 -3.72 -4.03 -14.70
CA ASP A 48 -5.13 -3.97 -15.13
C ASP A 48 -6.07 -3.83 -13.93
N PRO A 49 -5.99 -2.70 -13.21
CA PRO A 49 -6.72 -2.52 -11.97
C PRO A 49 -8.22 -2.58 -12.23
N VAL A 50 -8.90 -3.39 -11.43
CA VAL A 50 -10.36 -3.48 -11.41
C VAL A 50 -10.87 -3.22 -10.00
N VAL A 51 -11.98 -2.51 -9.89
CA VAL A 51 -12.70 -2.32 -8.63
C VAL A 51 -13.98 -3.13 -8.65
N SER A 52 -14.20 -3.92 -7.60
CA SER A 52 -15.46 -4.62 -7.38
C SER A 52 -16.56 -3.66 -6.93
N TYR A 53 -17.83 -4.04 -7.09
CA TYR A 53 -18.95 -3.20 -6.65
C TYR A 53 -19.01 -3.00 -5.13
N CYS A 54 -18.32 -3.85 -4.36
CA CYS A 54 -18.12 -3.64 -2.92
C CYS A 54 -16.91 -2.72 -2.60
N GLY A 55 -16.27 -2.13 -3.61
CA GLY A 55 -15.23 -1.11 -3.46
C GLY A 55 -13.80 -1.61 -3.33
N HIS A 56 -13.55 -2.93 -3.31
CA HIS A 56 -12.20 -3.48 -3.18
C HIS A 56 -11.51 -3.62 -4.54
N LEU A 57 -10.20 -3.35 -4.55
CA LEU A 57 -9.38 -3.24 -5.74
C LEU A 57 -8.45 -4.45 -5.93
N PHE A 58 -8.35 -4.93 -7.17
CA PHE A 58 -7.54 -6.08 -7.53
C PHE A 58 -6.87 -5.89 -8.91
N CYS A 59 -5.85 -6.69 -9.22
CA CYS A 59 -5.49 -6.96 -10.62
C CYS A 59 -6.61 -7.79 -11.26
N TRP A 60 -6.94 -7.51 -12.53
CA TRP A 60 -7.81 -8.39 -13.32
C TRP A 60 -7.40 -9.87 -13.27
N PRO A 61 -6.13 -10.27 -13.53
CA PRO A 61 -5.73 -11.68 -13.45
C PRO A 61 -5.94 -12.27 -12.05
N CYS A 62 -5.60 -11.52 -11.00
CA CYS A 62 -5.72 -12.00 -9.62
C CYS A 62 -7.18 -12.32 -9.25
N ILE A 63 -8.11 -11.39 -9.52
CA ILE A 63 -9.51 -11.63 -9.19
C ILE A 63 -10.14 -12.67 -10.12
N ASN A 64 -9.73 -12.75 -11.39
CA ASN A 64 -10.25 -13.76 -12.31
C ASN A 64 -9.87 -15.18 -11.85
N THR A 65 -8.59 -15.41 -11.50
CA THR A 65 -8.15 -16.70 -10.96
C THR A 65 -8.86 -17.03 -9.64
N TRP A 66 -9.05 -16.05 -8.76
CA TRP A 66 -9.80 -16.25 -7.52
C TRP A 66 -11.24 -16.73 -7.80
N LEU A 67 -11.96 -16.09 -8.72
CA LEU A 67 -13.34 -16.46 -9.07
C LEU A 67 -13.44 -17.83 -9.77
N GLU A 68 -12.40 -18.25 -10.47
CA GLU A 68 -12.35 -19.57 -11.11
C GLU A 68 -12.11 -20.70 -10.11
N ILE A 69 -11.26 -20.47 -9.10
CA ILE A 69 -10.96 -21.47 -8.08
C ILE A 69 -12.04 -21.51 -6.98
N ASN A 70 -12.64 -20.36 -6.65
CA ASN A 70 -13.62 -20.25 -5.57
C ASN A 70 -15.06 -20.22 -6.10
N SER A 71 -15.77 -21.34 -5.99
CA SER A 71 -17.15 -21.49 -6.45
C SER A 71 -18.18 -20.59 -5.74
N LYS A 72 -17.79 -19.96 -4.62
CA LYS A 72 -18.69 -19.13 -3.80
C LYS A 72 -18.84 -17.70 -4.34
N ASN A 73 -17.99 -17.25 -5.27
CA ASN A 73 -18.13 -15.91 -5.87
C ASN A 73 -18.20 -14.80 -4.80
N LEU A 74 -17.28 -14.85 -3.82
CA LEU A 74 -17.19 -13.90 -2.71
C LEU A 74 -15.89 -13.10 -2.78
N CYS A 75 -16.01 -11.81 -2.44
CA CYS A 75 -14.88 -10.89 -2.35
C CYS A 75 -13.85 -11.43 -1.34
N PRO A 76 -12.54 -11.50 -1.71
CA PRO A 76 -11.49 -11.94 -0.79
C PRO A 76 -11.47 -11.15 0.53
N VAL A 77 -11.79 -9.85 0.46
CA VAL A 77 -11.69 -8.91 1.58
C VAL A 77 -12.94 -8.93 2.46
N CYS A 78 -14.09 -8.48 1.94
CA CYS A 78 -15.30 -8.26 2.74
C CYS A 78 -16.36 -9.37 2.62
N LYS A 79 -16.09 -10.42 1.83
CA LYS A 79 -17.03 -11.53 1.57
C LYS A 79 -18.36 -11.15 0.92
N ALA A 80 -18.51 -9.94 0.40
CA ALA A 80 -19.66 -9.58 -0.45
C ALA A 80 -19.69 -10.42 -1.74
N SER A 81 -20.87 -10.69 -2.27
CA SER A 81 -21.04 -11.37 -3.56
C SER A 81 -20.39 -10.57 -4.69
N ILE A 82 -19.64 -11.25 -5.54
CA ILE A 82 -18.89 -10.68 -6.67
C ILE A 82 -18.93 -11.66 -7.84
N GLY A 83 -19.09 -11.14 -9.05
CA GLY A 83 -19.03 -11.91 -10.29
C GLY A 83 -18.12 -11.22 -11.31
N LYS A 84 -17.82 -11.89 -12.43
CA LYS A 84 -17.03 -11.31 -13.52
C LYS A 84 -17.70 -10.05 -14.11
N ASP A 85 -19.02 -9.94 -14.01
CA ASP A 85 -19.83 -8.78 -14.42
C ASP A 85 -19.94 -7.68 -13.34
N LYS A 86 -19.39 -7.90 -12.14
CA LYS A 86 -19.45 -6.98 -10.97
C LYS A 86 -18.12 -6.34 -10.65
N VAL A 87 -17.25 -6.22 -11.64
CA VAL A 87 -15.99 -5.49 -11.56
C VAL A 87 -15.89 -4.47 -12.68
N VAL A 88 -15.33 -3.31 -12.37
CA VAL A 88 -15.15 -2.21 -13.33
C VAL A 88 -13.65 -1.97 -13.51
N PRO A 89 -13.12 -2.00 -14.74
CA PRO A 89 -11.73 -1.63 -14.97
C PRO A 89 -11.51 -0.14 -14.74
N LEU A 90 -10.37 0.19 -14.13
CA LEU A 90 -9.94 1.55 -13.87
C LEU A 90 -8.90 1.97 -14.91
N TYR A 91 -9.28 2.89 -15.78
CA TYR A 91 -8.36 3.53 -16.73
C TYR A 91 -8.05 4.94 -16.21
N GLY A 92 -6.88 5.11 -15.59
CA GLY A 92 -6.42 6.41 -15.11
C GLY A 92 -5.79 7.24 -16.24
N ARG A 93 -5.99 8.57 -16.20
CA ARG A 93 -5.31 9.53 -17.11
C ARG A 93 -3.78 9.56 -16.97
N ASN A 94 -3.22 8.90 -15.96
CA ASN A 94 -1.81 8.99 -15.61
C ASN A 94 -1.04 7.67 -15.79
N ASN A 95 -1.54 6.75 -16.63
CA ASN A 95 -0.79 5.56 -17.01
C ASN A 95 -0.17 5.77 -18.41
N PRO A 96 1.15 6.07 -18.52
CA PRO A 96 1.79 6.44 -19.79
C PRO A 96 1.96 5.29 -20.80
N GLY A 97 1.17 4.21 -20.72
CA GLY A 97 1.36 3.00 -21.54
C GLY A 97 0.11 2.36 -22.12
N LYS A 98 -1.10 2.89 -21.88
CA LYS A 98 -2.33 2.35 -22.48
C LYS A 98 -3.06 3.43 -23.26
N VAL A 99 -2.77 3.47 -24.56
CA VAL A 99 -3.49 4.30 -25.53
C VAL A 99 -4.96 3.94 -25.50
N ASP A 100 -5.80 4.94 -25.30
CA ASP A 100 -7.25 4.81 -25.39
C ASP A 100 -7.62 4.40 -26.85
N PRO A 101 -8.30 3.25 -27.06
CA PRO A 101 -8.67 2.79 -28.41
C PRO A 101 -9.59 3.77 -29.16
N SER A 102 -10.30 4.64 -28.45
CA SER A 102 -11.19 5.67 -29.00
C SER A 102 -10.43 6.83 -29.66
N THR A 103 -9.10 6.90 -29.51
CA THR A 103 -8.26 7.92 -30.16
C THR A 103 -8.06 7.65 -31.67
N PHE A 104 -8.27 6.41 -32.14
CA PHE A 104 -8.10 6.04 -33.55
C PHE A 104 -9.30 6.32 -34.47
N HIS A 105 -10.40 6.88 -33.95
CA HIS A 105 -11.62 7.15 -34.73
C HIS A 105 -11.86 8.64 -35.06
N ARG A 106 -10.81 9.47 -34.97
CA ARG A 106 -10.86 10.91 -35.28
C ARG A 106 -9.92 11.34 -36.41
N LEU A 107 -9.64 10.46 -37.37
CA LEU A 107 -8.97 10.81 -38.62
C LEU A 107 -9.90 10.56 -39.81
#